data_AF-A0A962HBE9-F1
#
_entry.id   AF-A0A962HBE9-F1
#
_cell.length_a   1.000
_cell.length_b   1.000
_cell.length_c   1.000
_cell.angle_alpha   90.00
_cell.angle_beta   90.00
_cell.angle_gamma   90.00
#
_symmetry.space_group_name_H-M   'P 1'
#
loop_
_entity.id
_entity.type
_entity.pdbx_description
1 polymer ?
#
loop_
_entity_poly.entity_id
_entity_poly.type
_entity_poly.pdbx_seq_one_letter_code
_entity_poly.pdbx_strand_id
1 'polypeptide(L)'
;MNAHEPTLKPAQRISPIWIVPIAALLIGAWLAVNAWRQQGQEVEIIFDRASGIEVGKTQIRLKDVPVGKITSVSLSNDLSKVRVIAVLDRQVSQHLSENSRFWLVSPRISTTGVSNLGTLVSGVYIVMEPGKPGDFKTVFEGLSEPPTVASDDQGTQFVLQAETLGSLDIGSPVYFRELKVGEVTSYKLGDKGSSIELRIFIDAPHDKLVETQSRFWNVSGIDVRIGADGVKAKVASIASLISGGITFENSSGLDAAQPAPPDHSFFLYADR
;
A
#
# COMPACT_ATOMS: atom_id res chain seq x y z
N MET A 1 63.18 -74.50 -23.51
CA MET A 1 62.91 -73.04 -23.44
C MET A 1 61.40 -72.89 -23.34
N ASN A 2 60.86 -72.75 -22.12
CA ASN A 2 59.42 -72.56 -21.93
C ASN A 2 59.20 -71.08 -21.60
N ALA A 3 58.62 -70.35 -22.56
CA ALA A 3 58.21 -68.96 -22.36
C ALA A 3 56.94 -68.93 -21.51
N HIS A 4 56.96 -68.17 -20.42
CA HIS A 4 55.77 -67.89 -19.64
C HIS A 4 55.05 -66.69 -20.26
N GLU A 5 53.88 -66.90 -20.86
CA GLU A 5 52.99 -65.82 -21.24
C GLU A 5 52.29 -65.25 -19.99
N PRO A 6 52.30 -63.93 -19.78
CA PRO A 6 51.64 -63.32 -18.64
C PRO A 6 50.12 -63.28 -18.88
N THR A 7 49.37 -63.97 -18.03
CA THR A 7 47.91 -63.88 -17.98
C THR A 7 47.50 -62.59 -17.27
N LEU A 8 47.11 -61.59 -18.04
CA LEU A 8 46.57 -60.33 -17.52
C LEU A 8 45.18 -60.57 -16.94
N LYS A 9 45.06 -60.53 -15.60
CA LYS A 9 43.77 -60.48 -14.92
C LYS A 9 43.13 -59.10 -15.14
N PRO A 10 41.85 -59.01 -15.56
CA PRO A 10 41.19 -57.74 -15.71
C PRO A 10 41.03 -57.07 -14.33
N ALA A 11 41.49 -55.83 -14.20
CA ALA A 11 41.42 -55.07 -12.96
C ALA A 11 39.95 -54.90 -12.53
N GLN A 12 39.61 -55.45 -11.36
CA GLN A 12 38.27 -55.41 -10.81
C GLN A 12 37.90 -54.00 -10.32
N ARG A 13 36.71 -53.59 -10.78
CA ARG A 13 35.65 -52.82 -10.12
C ARG A 13 36.08 -51.81 -9.04
N ILE A 14 35.69 -50.56 -9.30
CA ILE A 14 35.68 -49.42 -8.37
C ILE A 14 35.33 -49.89 -6.95
N SER A 15 36.25 -49.66 -6.01
CA SER A 15 36.12 -50.09 -4.61
C SER A 15 34.86 -49.49 -3.97
N PRO A 16 34.08 -50.25 -3.17
CA PRO A 16 32.91 -49.74 -2.45
C PRO A 16 33.18 -48.52 -1.55
N ILE A 17 34.46 -48.30 -1.19
CA ILE A 17 34.91 -47.15 -0.40
C ILE A 17 34.61 -45.82 -1.11
N TRP A 18 34.57 -45.80 -2.44
CA TRP A 18 34.24 -44.60 -3.24
C TRP A 18 32.76 -44.21 -3.18
N ILE A 19 31.88 -45.06 -2.66
CA ILE A 19 30.45 -44.75 -2.51
C ILE A 19 30.26 -43.57 -1.55
N VAL A 20 31.02 -43.52 -0.45
CA VAL A 20 30.87 -42.47 0.58
C VAL A 20 31.25 -41.08 0.04
N PRO A 21 32.42 -40.88 -0.61
CA PRO A 21 32.75 -39.60 -1.25
C PRO A 21 31.75 -39.18 -2.33
N ILE A 22 31.31 -40.11 -3.19
CA ILE A 22 30.35 -39.80 -4.26
C ILE A 22 29.00 -39.39 -3.66
N ALA A 23 28.52 -40.11 -2.65
CA ALA A 23 27.27 -39.78 -1.96
C ALA A 23 27.36 -38.39 -1.28
N ALA A 24 28.47 -38.08 -0.60
CA ALA A 24 28.70 -36.78 -0.01
C ALA A 24 28.70 -35.65 -1.07
N LEU A 25 29.34 -35.88 -2.22
CA LEU A 25 29.41 -34.92 -3.32
C LEU A 25 28.02 -34.70 -3.94
N LEU A 26 27.22 -35.76 -4.10
CA LEU A 26 25.83 -35.67 -4.57
C LEU A 26 24.94 -34.89 -3.60
N ILE A 27 25.06 -35.14 -2.29
CA ILE A 27 24.31 -34.38 -1.27
C ILE A 27 24.74 -32.92 -1.28
N GLY A 28 26.04 -32.63 -1.36
CA GLY A 28 26.56 -31.27 -1.44
C GLY A 28 26.06 -30.53 -2.69
N ALA A 29 26.10 -31.18 -3.85
CA ALA A 29 25.57 -30.64 -5.10
C ALA A 29 24.04 -30.41 -5.01
N TRP A 30 23.31 -31.35 -4.39
CA TRP A 30 21.87 -31.21 -4.18
C TRP A 30 21.53 -30.04 -3.25
N LEU A 31 22.23 -29.89 -2.13
CA LEU A 31 22.08 -28.77 -1.21
C LEU A 31 22.42 -27.43 -1.88
N ALA A 32 23.50 -27.39 -2.68
CA ALA A 32 23.90 -26.19 -3.42
C ALA A 32 22.84 -25.78 -4.45
N VAL A 33 22.34 -26.73 -5.24
CA VAL A 33 21.26 -26.47 -6.22
C VAL A 33 19.98 -26.04 -5.51
N ASN A 34 19.64 -26.66 -4.37
CA ASN A 34 18.46 -26.30 -3.60
C ASN A 34 18.58 -24.89 -3.01
N ALA A 35 19.73 -24.54 -2.43
CA ALA A 35 20.01 -23.21 -1.92
C ALA A 35 19.92 -22.14 -3.02
N TRP A 36 20.47 -22.43 -4.21
CA TRP A 36 20.43 -21.50 -5.34
C TRP A 36 19.02 -21.36 -5.94
N ARG A 37 18.24 -22.44 -5.98
CA ARG A 37 16.84 -22.41 -6.45
C ARG A 37 15.93 -21.60 -5.55
N GLN A 38 16.24 -21.53 -4.26
CA GLN A 38 15.50 -20.77 -3.24
C GLN A 38 16.01 -19.33 -3.07
N GLN A 39 17.10 -18.94 -3.73
CA GLN A 39 17.65 -17.61 -3.62
C GLN A 39 16.69 -16.61 -4.29
N GLY A 40 16.19 -15.66 -3.50
CA GLY A 40 15.30 -14.60 -3.97
C GLY A 40 16.01 -13.56 -4.85
N GLN A 41 15.24 -12.65 -5.44
CA GLN A 41 15.78 -11.53 -6.21
C GLN A 41 16.08 -10.37 -5.28
N GLU A 42 17.30 -9.85 -5.34
CA GLU A 42 17.63 -8.58 -4.68
C GLU A 42 17.02 -7.41 -5.45
N VAL A 43 16.36 -6.52 -4.71
CA VAL A 43 15.82 -5.25 -5.18
C VAL A 43 16.31 -4.11 -4.29
N GLU A 44 16.56 -2.97 -4.91
CA GLU A 44 16.92 -1.73 -4.27
C GLU A 44 15.76 -0.75 -4.33
N ILE A 45 15.39 -0.18 -3.19
CA ILE A 45 14.32 0.80 -3.06
C ILE A 45 14.90 2.06 -2.41
N ILE A 46 14.75 3.20 -3.08
CA ILE A 46 15.31 4.48 -2.67
C ILE A 46 14.19 5.33 -2.09
N PHE A 47 14.28 5.67 -0.81
CA PHE A 47 13.33 6.54 -0.12
C PHE A 47 13.97 7.88 0.27
N ASP A 48 13.16 8.92 0.41
CA ASP A 48 13.60 10.17 1.06
C ASP A 48 13.87 9.96 2.55
N ARG A 49 13.04 9.13 3.20
CA ARG A 49 13.12 8.83 4.63
C ARG A 49 12.74 7.36 4.87
N ALA A 50 13.39 6.73 5.84
CA ALA A 50 13.21 5.32 6.17
C ALA A 50 12.89 5.11 7.66
N SER A 51 12.13 6.04 8.26
CA SER A 51 11.81 5.99 9.69
C SER A 51 11.11 4.67 10.04
N GLY A 52 11.69 3.93 10.99
CA GLY A 52 11.14 2.67 11.50
C GLY A 52 11.49 1.43 10.68
N ILE A 53 12.18 1.53 9.53
CA ILE A 53 12.61 0.34 8.78
C ILE A 53 13.71 -0.38 9.54
N GLU A 54 13.50 -1.67 9.82
CA GLU A 54 14.43 -2.53 10.54
C GLU A 54 14.89 -3.71 9.68
N VAL A 55 16.20 -3.87 9.55
CA VAL A 55 16.82 -4.99 8.82
C VAL A 55 16.38 -6.33 9.44
N GLY A 56 15.97 -7.27 8.60
CA GLY A 56 15.53 -8.60 8.99
C GLY A 56 14.11 -8.69 9.58
N LYS A 57 13.53 -7.56 10.03
CA LYS A 57 12.17 -7.51 10.59
C LYS A 57 11.15 -6.92 9.62
N THR A 58 11.49 -5.82 8.96
CA THR A 58 10.60 -5.19 7.99
C THR A 58 10.41 -6.10 6.78
N GLN A 59 9.14 -6.31 6.42
CA GLN A 59 8.72 -7.17 5.32
C GLN A 59 8.25 -6.34 4.13
N ILE A 60 8.46 -6.87 2.94
CA ILE A 60 7.74 -6.43 1.75
C ILE A 60 6.48 -7.26 1.63
N ARG A 61 5.34 -6.61 1.42
CA ARG A 61 4.03 -7.26 1.30
C ARG A 61 3.38 -6.96 -0.04
N LEU A 62 2.67 -7.94 -0.58
CA LEU A 62 1.78 -7.80 -1.72
C LEU A 62 0.41 -8.30 -1.28
N LYS A 63 -0.63 -7.46 -1.33
CA LYS A 63 -1.97 -7.80 -0.84
C LYS A 63 -1.95 -8.40 0.57
N ASP A 64 -1.24 -7.74 1.49
CA ASP A 64 -0.99 -8.15 2.88
C ASP A 64 -0.25 -9.48 3.10
N VAL A 65 0.18 -10.17 2.04
CA VAL A 65 1.01 -11.37 2.13
C VAL A 65 2.49 -10.98 2.13
N PRO A 66 3.32 -11.49 3.07
CA PRO A 66 4.77 -11.26 3.04
C PRO A 66 5.41 -11.97 1.84
N VAL A 67 6.15 -11.21 1.04
CA VAL A 67 6.77 -11.66 -0.22
C VAL A 67 8.27 -11.32 -0.30
N GLY A 68 8.82 -10.77 0.77
CA GLY A 68 10.24 -10.46 0.88
C GLY A 68 10.59 -9.79 2.20
N LYS A 69 11.89 -9.56 2.40
CA LYS A 69 12.42 -8.98 3.63
C LYS A 69 13.56 -8.00 3.34
N ILE A 70 13.68 -7.00 4.20
CA ILE A 70 14.77 -6.03 4.13
C ILE A 70 16.06 -6.66 4.64
N THR A 71 17.13 -6.58 3.86
CA THR A 71 18.45 -7.13 4.18
C THR A 71 19.50 -6.07 4.48
N SER A 72 19.33 -4.84 3.97
CA SER A 72 20.24 -3.72 4.27
C SER A 72 19.54 -2.38 4.20
N VAL A 73 19.99 -1.43 5.01
CA VAL A 73 19.59 -0.02 4.99
C VAL A 73 20.86 0.82 5.07
N SER A 74 21.04 1.72 4.12
CA SER A 74 22.21 2.60 4.03
C SER A 74 21.80 3.98 3.52
N LEU A 75 22.63 5.01 3.77
CA LEU A 75 22.45 6.32 3.16
C LEU A 75 23.14 6.37 1.80
N SER A 76 22.62 7.19 0.89
CA SER A 76 23.33 7.55 -0.34
C SER A 76 24.64 8.29 -0.02
N ASN A 77 25.57 8.34 -0.97
CA ASN A 77 26.89 8.97 -0.77
C ASN A 77 26.80 10.46 -0.39
N ASP A 78 25.76 11.14 -0.84
CA ASP A 78 25.45 12.54 -0.55
C ASP A 78 24.56 12.72 0.70
N LEU A 79 24.21 11.62 1.38
CA LEU A 79 23.35 11.57 2.57
C LEU A 79 21.92 12.10 2.36
N SER A 80 21.49 12.31 1.11
CA SER A 80 20.19 12.90 0.80
C SER A 80 19.04 11.87 0.72
N LYS A 81 19.36 10.60 0.50
CA LYS A 81 18.41 9.50 0.33
C LYS A 81 18.78 8.30 1.19
N VAL A 82 17.79 7.46 1.46
CA VAL A 82 17.97 6.15 2.09
C VAL A 82 17.85 5.05 1.04
N ARG A 83 18.89 4.24 0.90
CA ARG A 83 18.93 3.04 0.07
C ARG A 83 18.57 1.82 0.91
N VAL A 84 17.47 1.19 0.56
CA VAL A 84 16.96 -0.02 1.21
C VAL A 84 17.13 -1.19 0.25
N ILE A 85 17.88 -2.22 0.65
CA ILE A 85 18.03 -3.46 -0.11
C ILE A 85 17.12 -4.51 0.51
N ALA A 86 16.36 -5.20 -0.34
CA ALA A 86 15.48 -6.27 0.04
C ALA A 86 15.67 -7.49 -0.85
N VAL A 87 15.37 -8.66 -0.30
CA VAL A 87 15.29 -9.91 -1.07
C VAL A 87 13.82 -10.28 -1.21
N LEU A 88 13.34 -10.37 -2.45
CA LEU A 88 11.99 -10.79 -2.81
C LEU A 88 11.96 -12.28 -3.16
N ASP A 89 10.83 -12.93 -2.88
CA ASP A 89 10.60 -14.31 -3.27
C ASP A 89 10.60 -14.46 -4.79
N ARG A 90 11.19 -15.55 -5.28
CA ARG A 90 11.40 -15.79 -6.72
C ARG A 90 10.11 -15.72 -7.54
N GLN A 91 8.98 -16.20 -6.99
CA GLN A 91 7.68 -16.18 -7.66
C GLN A 91 7.20 -14.75 -7.90
N VAL A 92 7.35 -13.87 -6.92
CA VAL A 92 6.93 -12.47 -7.01
C VAL A 92 7.90 -11.65 -7.85
N SER A 93 9.19 -12.00 -7.78
CA SER A 93 10.26 -11.35 -8.54
C SER A 93 10.06 -11.45 -10.06
N GLN A 94 9.37 -12.49 -10.55
CA GLN A 94 9.03 -12.65 -11.96
C GLN A 94 8.03 -11.61 -12.48
N HIS A 95 7.35 -10.91 -11.58
CA HIS A 95 6.38 -9.87 -11.90
C HIS A 95 6.94 -8.45 -11.71
N LEU A 96 8.24 -8.33 -11.38
CA LEU A 96 8.90 -7.03 -11.32
C LEU A 96 9.04 -6.44 -12.70
N SER A 97 8.62 -5.19 -12.83
CA SER A 97 8.81 -4.38 -14.03
C SER A 97 9.10 -2.94 -13.66
N GLU A 98 9.46 -2.11 -14.63
CA GLU A 98 9.56 -0.67 -14.48
C GLU A 98 8.28 0.00 -13.94
N ASN A 99 7.12 -0.66 -14.09
CA ASN A 99 5.83 -0.19 -13.59
C ASN A 99 5.55 -0.63 -12.15
N SER A 100 6.46 -1.38 -11.52
CA SER A 100 6.30 -1.81 -10.13
C SER A 100 6.50 -0.64 -9.17
N ARG A 101 5.59 -0.51 -8.21
CA ARG A 101 5.56 0.58 -7.23
C ARG A 101 5.81 0.01 -5.84
N PHE A 102 6.54 0.78 -5.05
CA PHE A 102 6.82 0.45 -3.66
C PHE A 102 6.50 1.65 -2.78
N TRP A 103 5.84 1.44 -1.64
CA TRP A 103 5.60 2.52 -0.68
C TRP A 103 5.72 2.03 0.76
N LEU A 104 6.18 2.92 1.63
CA LEU A 104 6.31 2.63 3.05
C LEU A 104 4.98 2.87 3.76
N VAL A 105 4.46 1.84 4.44
CA VAL A 105 3.29 1.97 5.31
C VAL A 105 3.75 2.08 6.75
N SER A 106 3.43 3.21 7.37
CA SER A 106 3.74 3.52 8.77
C SER A 106 2.45 3.79 9.57
N PRO A 107 2.47 3.59 10.89
CA PRO A 107 1.36 4.00 11.75
C PRO A 107 1.17 5.52 11.64
N ARG A 108 -0.07 5.94 11.37
CA ARG A 108 -0.46 7.36 11.42
C ARG A 108 -1.39 7.55 12.61
N ILE A 109 -1.11 8.60 13.39
CA ILE A 109 -1.97 9.02 14.50
C ILE A 109 -2.80 10.18 13.95
N SER A 110 -4.09 9.96 13.71
CA SER A 110 -5.02 11.05 13.36
C SER A 110 -5.88 11.41 14.57
N THR A 111 -6.51 12.58 14.51
CA THR A 111 -7.44 13.04 15.55
C THR A 111 -8.79 12.32 15.51
N THR A 112 -9.08 11.57 14.45
CA THR A 112 -10.36 10.87 14.19
C THR A 112 -10.31 9.36 14.48
N GLY A 113 -9.13 8.82 14.79
CA GLY A 113 -8.89 7.40 15.08
C GLY A 113 -7.42 7.01 14.90
N VAL A 114 -7.12 5.72 15.09
CA VAL A 114 -5.78 5.18 14.78
C VAL A 114 -5.92 4.25 13.59
N SER A 115 -5.41 4.66 12.43
CA SER A 115 -5.34 3.82 11.24
C SER A 115 -4.06 2.96 11.28
N ASN A 116 -4.09 1.78 10.67
CA ASN A 116 -2.97 0.83 10.64
C ASN A 116 -2.50 0.31 12.02
N LEU A 117 -3.41 0.08 12.98
CA LEU A 117 -3.07 -0.51 14.31
C LEU A 117 -2.24 -1.80 14.23
N GLY A 118 -2.36 -2.59 13.16
CA GLY A 118 -1.51 -3.75 12.90
C GLY A 118 0.00 -3.44 12.87
N THR A 119 0.38 -2.20 12.54
CA THR A 119 1.78 -1.73 12.53
C THR A 119 2.32 -1.38 13.92
N LEU A 120 1.47 -1.16 14.93
CA LEU A 120 1.93 -0.99 16.31
C LEU A 120 2.48 -2.30 16.89
N VAL A 121 1.97 -3.43 16.41
CA VAL A 121 2.41 -4.78 16.81
C VAL A 121 3.42 -5.36 15.80
N SER A 122 3.21 -5.15 14.50
CA SER A 122 4.02 -5.74 13.42
C SER A 122 5.17 -4.86 12.92
N GLY A 123 5.22 -3.59 13.34
CA GLY A 123 6.15 -2.58 12.82
C GLY A 123 5.73 -2.02 11.45
N VAL A 124 6.55 -1.12 10.91
CA VAL A 124 6.39 -0.60 9.54
C VAL A 124 6.66 -1.71 8.53
N TYR A 125 5.99 -1.65 7.38
CA TYR A 125 6.21 -2.57 6.27
C TYR A 125 6.18 -1.82 4.93
N ILE A 126 6.77 -2.41 3.91
CA ILE A 126 6.74 -1.88 2.55
C ILE A 126 5.70 -2.66 1.76
N VAL A 127 4.84 -1.97 1.02
CA VAL A 127 3.93 -2.62 0.06
C VAL A 127 4.58 -2.57 -1.31
N MET A 128 4.45 -3.69 -2.04
CA MET A 128 4.79 -3.83 -3.45
C MET A 128 3.49 -3.91 -4.25
N GLU A 129 3.46 -3.23 -5.40
CA GLU A 129 2.46 -3.43 -6.42
C GLU A 129 3.16 -3.65 -7.78
N PRO A 130 2.95 -4.78 -8.47
CA PRO A 130 3.73 -5.15 -9.66
C PRO A 130 3.46 -4.26 -10.89
N GLY A 131 2.28 -3.62 -10.96
CA GLY A 131 1.86 -2.82 -12.11
C GLY A 131 1.60 -3.66 -13.36
N LYS A 132 1.60 -3.00 -14.53
CA LYS A 132 1.49 -3.69 -15.84
C LYS A 132 2.82 -4.36 -16.21
N PRO A 133 2.80 -5.50 -16.93
CA PRO A 133 4.02 -6.08 -17.47
C PRO A 133 4.83 -5.07 -18.28
N GLY A 134 6.15 -5.12 -18.18
CA GLY A 134 7.09 -4.21 -18.82
C GLY A 134 8.53 -4.69 -18.64
N ASP A 135 9.49 -3.80 -18.88
CA ASP A 135 10.91 -4.14 -18.78
C ASP A 135 11.31 -4.46 -17.34
N PHE A 136 12.09 -5.52 -17.17
CA PHE A 136 12.53 -5.98 -15.86
C PHE A 136 13.42 -4.93 -15.20
N LYS A 137 13.11 -4.59 -13.95
CA LYS A 137 13.82 -3.58 -13.16
C LYS A 137 14.01 -4.07 -11.73
N THR A 138 15.14 -3.71 -11.11
CA THR A 138 15.48 -4.07 -9.72
C THR A 138 15.75 -2.86 -8.84
N VAL A 139 15.77 -1.64 -9.40
CA VAL A 139 15.99 -0.40 -8.67
C VAL A 139 14.73 0.46 -8.78
N PHE A 140 14.19 0.88 -7.64
CA PHE A 140 12.91 1.56 -7.55
C PHE A 140 13.01 2.81 -6.69
N GLU A 141 12.27 3.85 -7.05
CA GLU A 141 11.98 4.94 -6.13
C GLU A 141 10.79 4.54 -5.26
N GLY A 142 10.98 4.63 -3.95
CA GLY A 142 9.96 4.36 -2.96
C GLY A 142 9.08 5.58 -2.74
N LEU A 143 7.78 5.39 -2.83
CA LEU A 143 6.79 6.43 -2.57
C LEU A 143 6.63 6.60 -1.05
N SER A 144 6.54 7.86 -0.62
CA SER A 144 6.30 8.19 0.79
C SER A 144 4.85 7.96 1.22
N GLU A 145 3.93 7.91 0.25
CA GLU A 145 2.50 7.70 0.47
C GLU A 145 1.98 6.65 -0.51
N PRO A 146 0.93 5.90 -0.13
CA PRO A 146 0.26 5.01 -1.07
C PRO A 146 -0.21 5.81 -2.30
N PRO A 147 -0.13 5.24 -3.51
CA PRO A 147 -0.76 5.85 -4.66
C PRO A 147 -2.26 6.03 -4.37
N THR A 148 -2.83 7.17 -4.78
CA THR A 148 -4.21 7.57 -4.46
C THR A 148 -5.28 6.58 -4.94
N VAL A 149 -4.89 5.65 -5.83
CA VAL A 149 -5.70 4.51 -6.26
C VAL A 149 -4.79 3.27 -6.26
N ALA A 150 -5.04 2.35 -5.33
CA ALA A 150 -4.52 0.99 -5.47
C ALA A 150 -5.20 0.37 -6.70
N SER A 151 -4.45 -0.28 -7.59
CA SER A 151 -4.99 -0.75 -8.88
C SER A 151 -6.13 -1.78 -8.81
N ASP A 152 -6.57 -2.19 -7.62
CA ASP A 152 -7.65 -3.16 -7.37
C ASP A 152 -8.95 -2.51 -6.86
N ASP A 153 -8.91 -1.24 -6.43
CA ASP A 153 -10.08 -0.56 -5.86
C ASP A 153 -10.95 0.00 -6.99
N GLN A 154 -12.11 -0.64 -7.21
CA GLN A 154 -13.12 -0.14 -8.15
C GLN A 154 -13.89 1.01 -7.52
N GLY A 155 -13.98 2.14 -8.22
CA GLY A 155 -14.67 3.34 -7.75
C GLY A 155 -14.30 4.57 -8.56
N THR A 156 -14.73 5.73 -8.10
CA THR A 156 -14.45 7.01 -8.76
C THR A 156 -13.88 8.03 -7.77
N GLN A 157 -12.83 8.73 -8.20
CA GLN A 157 -12.23 9.83 -7.44
C GLN A 157 -12.91 11.15 -7.80
N PHE A 158 -13.14 11.99 -6.80
CA PHE A 158 -13.65 13.34 -6.96
C PHE A 158 -12.80 14.35 -6.19
N VAL A 159 -12.92 15.63 -6.56
CA VAL A 159 -12.20 16.73 -5.95
C VAL A 159 -13.17 17.62 -5.18
N LEU A 160 -12.84 17.96 -3.93
CA LEU A 160 -13.59 18.92 -3.13
C LEU A 160 -12.73 20.16 -2.86
N GLN A 161 -13.30 21.33 -3.09
CA GLN A 161 -12.70 22.62 -2.74
C GLN A 161 -13.30 23.10 -1.42
N ALA A 162 -12.45 23.34 -0.43
CA ALA A 162 -12.85 23.85 0.88
C ALA A 162 -12.07 25.11 1.24
N GLU A 163 -12.66 25.99 2.04
CA GLU A 163 -11.95 27.15 2.60
C GLU A 163 -10.97 26.71 3.71
N THR A 164 -11.36 25.70 4.50
CA THR A 164 -10.56 25.18 5.61
C THR A 164 -10.68 23.66 5.70
N LEU A 165 -9.70 23.00 6.31
CA LEU A 165 -9.68 21.54 6.45
C LEU A 165 -10.66 21.08 7.54
N GLY A 166 -10.94 21.94 8.53
CA GLY A 166 -11.76 21.60 9.68
C GLY A 166 -11.20 20.40 10.43
N SER A 167 -12.07 19.43 10.73
CA SER A 167 -11.72 18.15 11.37
C SER A 167 -11.46 17.02 10.38
N LEU A 168 -11.31 17.31 9.08
CA LEU A 168 -11.10 16.29 8.06
C LEU A 168 -9.63 15.89 7.99
N ASP A 169 -9.38 14.60 7.80
CA ASP A 169 -8.04 14.06 7.57
C ASP A 169 -8.11 12.92 6.54
N ILE A 170 -6.96 12.41 6.10
CA ILE A 170 -6.92 11.20 5.26
C ILE A 170 -7.60 10.05 6.01
N GLY A 171 -8.55 9.38 5.35
CA GLY A 171 -9.41 8.35 5.93
C GLY A 171 -10.70 8.87 6.56
N SER A 172 -10.93 10.20 6.61
CA SER A 172 -12.23 10.75 7.00
C SER A 172 -13.34 10.16 6.12
N PRO A 173 -14.42 9.64 6.70
CA PRO A 173 -15.46 8.94 5.96
C PRO A 173 -16.30 9.89 5.10
N VAL A 174 -16.69 9.43 3.92
CA VAL A 174 -17.71 10.05 3.07
C VAL A 174 -19.00 9.25 3.18
N TYR A 175 -20.11 9.95 3.45
CA TYR A 175 -21.42 9.37 3.66
C TYR A 175 -22.41 9.75 2.55
N PHE A 176 -23.28 8.80 2.22
CA PHE A 176 -24.52 9.06 1.48
C PHE A 176 -25.68 8.49 2.29
N ARG A 177 -26.65 9.32 2.70
CA ARG A 177 -27.78 8.89 3.54
C ARG A 177 -27.33 8.07 4.76
N GLU A 178 -26.33 8.56 5.49
CA GLU A 178 -25.74 7.93 6.70
C GLU A 178 -24.92 6.64 6.46
N LEU A 179 -24.82 6.15 5.23
CA LEU A 179 -24.00 5.00 4.86
C LEU A 179 -22.60 5.45 4.44
N LYS A 180 -21.53 4.88 5.02
CA LYS A 180 -20.15 5.13 4.55
C LYS A 180 -20.01 4.55 3.15
N VAL A 181 -19.68 5.40 2.17
CA VAL A 181 -19.53 5.03 0.76
C VAL A 181 -18.14 5.34 0.20
N GLY A 182 -17.28 5.94 1.00
CA GLY A 182 -15.93 6.29 0.60
C GLY A 182 -15.16 7.01 1.70
N GLU A 183 -14.05 7.63 1.32
CA GLU A 183 -13.18 8.35 2.24
C GLU A 183 -12.30 9.41 1.56
N VAL A 184 -11.76 10.32 2.36
CA VAL A 184 -10.73 11.29 1.94
C VAL A 184 -9.41 10.56 1.70
N THR A 185 -8.84 10.68 0.51
CA THR A 185 -7.59 10.01 0.12
C THR A 185 -6.37 10.92 0.21
N SER A 186 -6.54 12.23 -0.02
CA SER A 186 -5.47 13.21 0.13
C SER A 186 -6.04 14.63 0.27
N TYR A 187 -5.21 15.55 0.74
CA TYR A 187 -5.48 16.98 0.68
C TYR A 187 -4.19 17.76 0.44
N LYS A 188 -4.31 18.90 -0.24
CA LYS A 188 -3.20 19.84 -0.44
C LYS A 188 -3.72 21.28 -0.41
N LEU A 189 -2.81 22.21 -0.18
CA LEU A 189 -3.10 23.61 -0.40
C LEU A 189 -3.26 23.86 -1.91
N GLY A 190 -4.35 24.53 -2.31
CA GLY A 190 -4.58 24.90 -3.69
C GLY A 190 -3.54 25.91 -4.19
N ASP A 191 -3.37 26.01 -5.51
CA ASP A 191 -2.26 26.76 -6.14
C ASP A 191 -2.18 28.25 -5.74
N LYS A 192 -3.27 28.85 -5.27
CA LYS A 192 -3.35 30.25 -4.82
C LYS A 192 -3.21 30.44 -3.31
N GLY A 193 -3.04 29.37 -2.54
CA GLY A 193 -2.89 29.42 -1.08
C GLY A 193 -4.17 29.76 -0.31
N SER A 194 -5.29 29.99 -1.00
CA SER A 194 -6.56 30.46 -0.42
C SER A 194 -7.64 29.38 -0.27
N SER A 195 -7.39 28.17 -0.77
CA SER A 195 -8.31 27.04 -0.67
C SER A 195 -7.55 25.75 -0.43
N ILE A 196 -8.26 24.75 0.06
CA ILE A 196 -7.76 23.40 0.24
C ILE A 196 -8.44 22.52 -0.81
N GLU A 197 -7.64 21.82 -1.59
CA GLU A 197 -8.09 20.78 -2.49
C GLU A 197 -8.04 19.45 -1.74
N LEU A 198 -9.21 18.87 -1.45
CA LEU A 198 -9.33 17.52 -0.93
C LEU A 198 -9.66 16.57 -2.09
N ARG A 199 -9.08 15.38 -2.07
CA ARG A 199 -9.49 14.27 -2.94
C ARG A 199 -10.25 13.25 -2.11
N ILE A 200 -11.37 12.79 -2.64
CA ILE A 200 -12.17 11.72 -2.08
C ILE A 200 -12.24 10.57 -3.08
N PHE A 201 -12.28 9.34 -2.58
CA PHE A 201 -12.57 8.16 -3.37
C PHE A 201 -13.89 7.56 -2.89
N ILE A 202 -14.79 7.29 -3.83
CA ILE A 202 -16.08 6.66 -3.57
C ILE A 202 -16.04 5.26 -4.18
N ASP A 203 -16.33 4.25 -3.37
CA ASP A 203 -16.26 2.85 -3.75
C ASP A 203 -17.37 2.50 -4.75
N ALA A 204 -17.05 1.70 -5.77
CA ALA A 204 -18.07 1.08 -6.61
C ALA A 204 -18.93 0.11 -5.77
N PRO A 205 -20.26 0.06 -5.99
CA PRO A 205 -21.03 0.74 -7.02
C PRO A 205 -21.61 2.11 -6.58
N HIS A 206 -21.23 2.62 -5.41
CA HIS A 206 -21.79 3.85 -4.83
C HIS A 206 -21.29 5.11 -5.51
N ASP A 207 -20.17 5.03 -6.22
CA ASP A 207 -19.60 6.10 -7.05
C ASP A 207 -20.61 6.68 -8.06
N LYS A 208 -21.53 5.83 -8.57
CA LYS A 208 -22.62 6.23 -9.46
C LYS A 208 -23.71 7.09 -8.81
N LEU A 209 -23.73 7.19 -7.48
CA LEU A 209 -24.67 8.02 -6.74
C LEU A 209 -24.24 9.49 -6.72
N VAL A 210 -22.98 9.79 -7.03
CA VAL A 210 -22.48 11.16 -7.14
C VAL A 210 -22.92 11.72 -8.49
N GLU A 211 -23.75 12.75 -8.45
CA GLU A 211 -24.23 13.48 -9.61
C GLU A 211 -23.45 14.78 -9.80
N THR A 212 -23.49 15.36 -11.00
CA THR A 212 -22.88 16.67 -11.30
C THR A 212 -23.40 17.81 -10.42
N GLN A 213 -24.58 17.64 -9.82
CA GLN A 213 -25.24 18.59 -8.93
C GLN A 213 -25.23 18.14 -7.45
N SER A 214 -24.45 17.12 -7.11
CA SER A 214 -24.30 16.71 -5.71
C SER A 214 -23.71 17.84 -4.87
N ARG A 215 -24.30 18.05 -3.70
CA ARG A 215 -23.82 19.03 -2.73
C ARG A 215 -23.14 18.30 -1.59
N PHE A 216 -21.89 18.67 -1.29
CA PHE A 216 -21.08 18.08 -0.23
C PHE A 216 -20.97 19.03 0.94
N TRP A 217 -21.16 18.57 2.17
CA TRP A 217 -20.88 19.38 3.36
C TRP A 217 -20.16 18.59 4.45
N ASN A 218 -19.45 19.33 5.28
CA ASN A 218 -18.75 18.79 6.43
C ASN A 218 -19.77 18.45 7.53
N VAL A 219 -19.72 17.22 8.04
CA VAL A 219 -20.42 16.82 9.25
C VAL A 219 -19.41 16.79 10.39
N SER A 220 -19.31 17.90 11.11
CA SER A 220 -18.55 17.99 12.35
C SER A 220 -19.45 17.58 13.52
N GLY A 221 -18.96 16.73 14.42
CA GLY A 221 -19.75 16.00 15.43
C GLY A 221 -20.44 16.82 16.52
N ILE A 222 -20.61 18.14 16.37
CA ILE A 222 -21.24 19.02 17.36
C ILE A 222 -22.18 20.01 16.65
N ASP A 223 -23.49 19.74 16.67
CA ASP A 223 -24.55 20.70 16.35
C ASP A 223 -25.23 21.14 17.66
N VAL A 224 -24.91 22.35 18.15
CA VAL A 224 -25.54 22.91 19.35
C VAL A 224 -26.61 23.90 18.94
N ARG A 225 -27.88 23.48 19.02
CA ARG A 225 -29.03 24.36 18.78
C ARG A 225 -29.55 24.92 20.11
N ILE A 226 -29.45 26.24 20.29
CA ILE A 226 -30.01 26.96 21.43
C ILE A 226 -31.28 27.68 20.97
N GLY A 227 -32.44 27.23 21.47
CA GLY A 227 -33.74 27.83 21.19
C GLY A 227 -34.32 28.56 22.40
N ALA A 228 -35.36 29.36 22.19
CA ALA A 228 -36.11 30.04 23.26
C ALA A 228 -36.82 29.06 24.22
N ASP A 229 -36.94 27.80 23.82
CA ASP A 229 -37.53 26.66 24.51
C ASP A 229 -36.52 25.80 25.31
N GLY A 230 -35.27 26.25 25.43
CA GLY A 230 -34.21 25.59 26.18
C GLY A 230 -33.22 24.80 25.32
N VAL A 231 -32.34 24.02 25.96
CA VAL A 231 -31.32 23.21 25.26
C VAL A 231 -31.91 21.84 24.91
N LYS A 232 -32.06 21.55 23.61
CA LYS A 232 -32.46 20.22 23.12
C LYS A 232 -31.22 19.44 22.66
N ALA A 233 -30.69 18.58 23.52
CA ALA A 233 -29.59 17.67 23.18
C ALA A 233 -30.14 16.35 22.60
N LYS A 234 -30.04 16.15 21.29
CA LYS A 234 -30.14 14.81 20.70
C LYS A 234 -28.77 14.14 20.81
N VAL A 235 -28.63 13.21 21.75
CA VAL A 235 -27.40 12.44 21.90
C VAL A 235 -27.43 11.31 20.87
N ALA A 236 -26.91 11.57 19.67
CA ALA A 236 -26.57 10.50 18.74
C ALA A 236 -25.43 9.66 19.33
N SER A 237 -25.27 8.43 18.84
CA SER A 237 -24.21 7.49 19.22
C SER A 237 -22.85 8.19 19.39
N ILE A 238 -22.10 7.84 20.44
CA ILE A 238 -20.75 8.36 20.69
C ILE A 238 -19.83 8.14 19.48
N ALA A 239 -20.06 7.09 18.66
CA ALA A 239 -19.33 6.87 17.42
C ALA A 239 -19.60 7.94 16.34
N SER A 240 -20.77 8.58 16.36
CA SER A 240 -21.17 9.67 15.45
C SER A 240 -20.61 11.04 15.86
N LEU A 241 -20.11 11.18 17.09
CA LEU A 241 -19.62 12.43 17.65
C LEU A 241 -18.11 12.65 17.44
N ILE A 242 -17.34 11.59 17.16
CA ILE A 242 -15.86 11.60 17.32
C ILE A 242 -15.10 11.74 16.00
N SER A 243 -15.69 11.35 14.87
CA SER A 243 -14.99 11.35 13.59
C SER A 243 -15.75 12.25 12.62
N GLY A 244 -15.34 13.51 12.52
CA GLY A 244 -15.86 14.41 11.48
C GLY A 244 -15.74 13.76 10.10
N GLY A 245 -16.73 14.00 9.24
CA GLY A 245 -16.82 13.36 7.94
C GLY A 245 -17.38 14.31 6.88
N ILE A 246 -17.54 13.78 5.68
CA ILE A 246 -18.21 14.48 4.58
C ILE A 246 -19.50 13.73 4.29
N THR A 247 -20.57 14.43 4.02
CA THR A 247 -21.78 13.82 3.46
C THR A 247 -22.19 14.56 2.21
N PHE A 248 -22.89 13.87 1.31
CA PHE A 248 -23.49 14.50 0.14
C PHE A 248 -24.94 14.13 -0.07
N GLU A 249 -25.65 15.01 -0.77
CA GLU A 249 -26.99 14.76 -1.28
C GLU A 249 -27.13 15.28 -2.71
N ASN A 250 -28.08 14.71 -3.45
CA ASN A 250 -28.39 15.15 -4.80
C ASN A 250 -29.58 16.12 -4.72
N SER A 251 -29.44 17.32 -5.28
CA SER A 251 -30.51 18.30 -5.30
C SER A 251 -31.70 17.74 -6.08
N SER A 252 -32.82 17.52 -5.39
CA SER A 252 -34.05 17.04 -6.01
C SER A 252 -34.71 18.20 -6.76
N GLY A 253 -34.47 18.35 -8.07
CA GLY A 253 -35.14 19.46 -8.75
C GLY A 253 -35.05 19.62 -10.27
N LEU A 254 -34.05 19.12 -10.99
CA LEU A 254 -33.93 19.44 -12.43
C LEU A 254 -33.46 18.23 -13.24
N ASP A 255 -34.01 18.14 -14.45
CA ASP A 255 -33.89 17.02 -15.39
C ASP A 255 -32.45 16.53 -15.61
N ALA A 256 -32.34 15.19 -15.67
CA ALA A 256 -31.15 14.36 -15.87
C ALA A 256 -30.08 14.44 -14.74
N ALA A 257 -30.33 13.68 -13.66
CA ALA A 257 -29.31 13.15 -12.76
C ALA A 257 -28.22 12.41 -13.56
N GLN A 258 -27.17 13.11 -13.97
CA GLN A 258 -26.02 12.50 -14.63
C GLN A 258 -24.94 12.20 -13.60
N PRO A 259 -24.41 10.96 -13.57
CA PRO A 259 -23.24 10.64 -12.76
C PRO A 259 -22.11 11.61 -13.08
N ALA A 260 -21.49 12.14 -12.03
CA ALA A 260 -20.34 13.02 -12.19
C ALA A 260 -19.16 12.24 -12.79
N PRO A 261 -18.43 12.82 -13.76
CA PRO A 261 -17.24 12.18 -14.30
C PRO A 261 -16.12 12.12 -13.24
N PRO A 262 -15.13 11.23 -13.41
CA PRO A 262 -13.94 11.21 -12.58
C PRO A 262 -13.26 12.58 -12.51
N ASP A 263 -12.70 12.89 -11.33
CA ASP A 263 -12.04 14.16 -10.99
C ASP A 263 -12.94 15.41 -11.11
N HIS A 264 -14.27 15.24 -11.15
CA HIS A 264 -15.18 16.37 -11.06
C HIS A 264 -14.97 17.13 -9.74
N SER A 265 -15.00 18.47 -9.82
CA SER A 265 -14.74 19.36 -8.68
C SER A 265 -16.04 19.86 -8.09
N PHE A 266 -16.22 19.66 -6.79
CA PHE A 266 -17.32 20.18 -6.00
C PHE A 266 -16.83 21.17 -4.94
N PHE A 267 -17.74 21.98 -4.40
CA PHE A 267 -17.47 22.76 -3.20
C PHE A 267 -17.88 21.95 -1.96
N LEU A 268 -17.03 21.96 -0.95
CA LEU A 268 -17.34 21.44 0.38
C LEU A 268 -17.86 22.59 1.24
N TYR A 269 -19.16 22.55 1.55
CA TYR A 269 -19.80 23.52 2.42
C TYR A 269 -19.53 23.20 3.90
N ALA A 270 -19.53 24.22 4.76
CA ALA A 270 -19.32 24.06 6.20
C ALA A 270 -20.49 23.30 6.87
N ASP A 271 -21.70 23.50 6.35
CA ASP A 271 -22.95 22.89 6.79
C ASP A 271 -23.90 22.67 5.60
N ARG A 272 -25.06 22.07 5.88
CA ARG A 272 -26.09 21.76 4.89
C ARG A 272 -26.83 23.01 4.42
#